data_AF-A0A3B8TSH4-F1
#
_entry.id   AF-A0A3B8TSH4-F1
#
_cell.length_a   1.000
_cell.length_b   1.000
_cell.length_c   1.000
_cell.angle_alpha   90.00
_cell.angle_beta   90.00
_cell.angle_gamma   90.00
#
_symmetry.space_group_name_H-M   'P 1'
#
loop_
_entity.id
_entity.type
_entity.pdbx_description
1 polymer ?
#
loop_
_entity_poly.entity_id
_entity_poly.type
_entity_poly.pdbx_seq_one_letter_code
_entity_poly.pdbx_strand_id
1 'polypeptide(L)'
;MPLQQVIQRLAQGISIAFHPIFIPMAMAYVILETSPFRYPIGDYRFIVPLLLTGIFTIIYPIFMLLICRGLGLVKSADLRERRDRIVPYIATSCFIFWAYFMMRKGSDPVIGQIDILT
;
A
#
# COMPACT_ATOMS: atom_id res chain seq x y z
N MET A 1 -17.32 14.87 31.80
CA MET A 1 -16.44 13.93 31.04
C MET A 1 -16.97 13.46 29.66
N PRO A 2 -18.16 13.82 29.12
CA PRO A 2 -18.57 13.35 27.78
C PRO A 2 -17.96 14.17 26.63
N LEU A 3 -17.73 15.47 26.83
CA LEU A 3 -17.17 16.35 25.78
C LEU A 3 -15.76 15.92 25.36
N GLN A 4 -14.92 15.53 26.32
CA GLN A 4 -13.56 15.06 26.04
C GLN A 4 -13.55 13.77 25.21
N GLN A 5 -14.50 12.85 25.45
CA GLN A 5 -14.63 11.63 24.65
C GLN A 5 -15.10 11.91 23.23
N VAL A 6 -16.02 12.87 23.04
CA VAL A 6 -16.47 13.31 21.72
C VAL A 6 -15.33 13.93 20.92
N ILE A 7 -14.55 14.82 21.55
CA ILE A 7 -13.38 15.44 20.93
C ILE A 7 -12.34 14.38 20.55
N GLN A 8 -12.07 13.41 21.43
CA GLN A 8 -11.12 12.33 21.13
C GLN A 8 -11.57 11.45 19.96
N ARG A 9 -12.86 11.10 19.89
CA ARG A 9 -13.40 10.32 18.76
C ARG A 9 -13.33 11.08 17.45
N LEU A 10 -13.65 12.38 17.46
CA LEU A 10 -13.52 13.23 16.27
C LEU A 10 -12.06 13.36 15.83
N ALA A 11 -11.13 13.58 16.77
CA ALA A 11 -9.71 13.67 16.47
C ALA A 11 -9.17 12.35 15.87
N GLN A 12 -9.58 11.20 16.41
CA GLN A 12 -9.24 9.90 15.85
C GLN A 12 -9.83 9.71 14.44
N GLY A 13 -11.08 10.10 14.21
CA GLY A 13 -11.71 10.04 12.89
C GLY A 13 -10.97 10.87 11.84
N ILE A 14 -10.62 12.12 12.19
CA ILE A 14 -9.82 13.00 11.31
C ILE A 14 -8.43 12.40 11.07
N SER A 15 -7.78 11.87 12.10
CA SER A 15 -6.45 11.27 11.99
C SER A 15 -6.44 10.04 11.07
N ILE A 16 -7.51 9.24 11.10
CA ILE A 16 -7.69 8.10 10.20
C ILE A 16 -7.94 8.61 8.78
N ALA A 17 -8.85 9.57 8.58
CA ALA A 17 -9.18 10.07 7.24
C ALA A 17 -7.97 10.73 6.53
N PHE A 18 -7.14 11.46 7.28
CA PHE A 18 -5.94 12.13 6.77
C PHE A 18 -4.66 11.35 7.07
N HIS A 19 -4.76 10.03 7.27
CA HIS A 19 -3.59 9.21 7.53
C HIS A 19 -2.67 9.22 6.30
N PRO A 20 -1.34 9.39 6.46
CA PRO A 20 -0.40 9.51 5.34
C PRO A 20 -0.38 8.30 4.40
N ILE A 21 -0.93 7.17 4.84
CA ILE A 21 -1.11 5.96 4.02
C ILE A 21 -2.02 6.17 2.80
N PHE A 22 -2.89 7.18 2.82
CA PHE A 22 -3.77 7.52 1.70
C PHE A 22 -3.11 8.44 0.66
N ILE A 23 -1.96 9.05 0.98
CA ILE A 23 -1.24 9.96 0.08
C ILE A 23 -0.87 9.27 -1.25
N PRO A 24 -0.28 8.05 -1.26
CA PRO A 24 0.06 7.39 -2.52
C PRO A 24 -1.17 7.11 -3.41
N MET A 25 -2.31 6.77 -2.81
CA MET A 25 -3.55 6.54 -3.55
C MET A 25 -4.09 7.84 -4.16
N ALA A 26 -4.08 8.94 -3.39
CA ALA A 26 -4.47 10.25 -3.88
C ALA A 26 -3.53 10.73 -5.01
N MET A 27 -2.23 10.54 -4.85
CA MET A 27 -1.25 10.86 -5.89
C MET A 27 -1.43 10.02 -7.15
N ALA A 28 -1.67 8.71 -7.02
CA ALA A 28 -1.94 7.85 -8.17
C ALA A 28 -3.18 8.31 -8.94
N TYR A 29 -4.25 8.69 -8.26
CA TYR A 29 -5.44 9.26 -8.89
C TYR A 29 -5.11 10.54 -9.68
N VAL A 30 -4.40 11.49 -9.05
CA VAL A 30 -4.00 12.75 -9.70
C VAL A 30 -3.12 12.48 -10.93
N ILE A 31 -2.14 11.57 -10.81
CA ILE A 31 -1.25 11.22 -11.92
C ILE A 31 -2.05 10.62 -13.08
N LEU A 32 -2.98 9.70 -12.82
CA LEU A 32 -3.78 9.06 -13.87
C LEU A 32 -4.73 10.04 -14.57
N GLU A 33 -5.29 11.01 -13.84
CA GLU A 33 -6.17 12.05 -14.40
C GLU A 33 -5.41 13.12 -15.19
N THR A 34 -4.21 13.50 -14.72
CA THR A 34 -3.38 14.55 -15.36
C THR A 34 -2.41 14.01 -16.41
N SER A 35 -2.30 12.70 -16.55
CA SER A 35 -1.40 12.04 -17.51
C SER A 35 -1.73 12.44 -18.95
N PRO A 36 -0.73 12.64 -19.82
CA PRO A 36 -0.96 12.79 -21.26
C PRO A 36 -1.63 11.53 -21.87
N PHE A 37 -1.52 10.38 -21.21
CA PHE A 37 -2.19 9.14 -21.55
C PHE A 37 -3.40 8.89 -20.62
N ARG A 38 -4.26 9.90 -20.47
CA ARG A 38 -5.46 9.79 -19.62
C ARG A 38 -6.41 8.74 -20.20
N TYR A 39 -6.86 7.85 -19.33
CA TYR A 39 -7.93 6.89 -19.63
C TYR A 39 -9.22 7.31 -18.92
N PRO A 40 -10.40 7.06 -19.50
CA PRO A 40 -11.67 7.34 -18.83
C PRO A 40 -11.79 6.63 -17.49
N ILE A 41 -12.45 7.27 -16.52
CA ILE A 41 -12.84 6.64 -15.25
C ILE A 41 -13.77 5.47 -15.59
N GLY A 42 -13.35 4.24 -15.28
CA GLY A 42 -14.05 3.02 -15.73
C GLY A 42 -13.18 2.09 -16.57
N ASP A 43 -12.15 2.64 -17.22
CA ASP A 43 -11.20 1.84 -18.01
C ASP A 43 -10.31 1.00 -17.08
N TYR A 44 -10.01 -0.23 -17.49
CA TYR A 44 -9.10 -1.12 -16.78
C TYR A 44 -7.71 -0.48 -16.60
N ARG A 45 -7.25 0.31 -17.58
CA ARG A 45 -5.95 1.01 -17.54
C ARG A 45 -5.92 2.14 -16.50
N PHE A 46 -7.09 2.60 -16.06
CA PHE A 46 -7.23 3.55 -14.96
C PHE A 46 -7.42 2.82 -13.61
N ILE A 47 -8.36 1.87 -13.57
CA ILE A 47 -8.77 1.20 -12.34
C ILE A 47 -7.67 0.27 -11.81
N VAL A 48 -7.03 -0.50 -12.68
CA VAL A 48 -6.05 -1.52 -12.26
C VAL A 48 -4.86 -0.88 -11.55
N PRO A 49 -4.18 0.16 -12.08
CA PRO A 49 -3.07 0.81 -11.36
C PRO A 49 -3.49 1.47 -10.05
N LEU A 50 -4.68 2.10 -10.01
CA LEU A 50 -5.21 2.71 -8.80
C LEU A 50 -5.48 1.66 -7.71
N LEU A 51 -6.08 0.54 -8.09
CA LEU A 51 -6.39 -0.57 -7.20
C LEU A 51 -5.12 -1.26 -6.70
N LEU A 52 -4.16 -1.53 -7.59
CA LEU A 52 -2.83 -2.05 -7.22
C LEU A 52 -2.12 -1.14 -6.23
N THR A 53 -2.16 0.18 -6.45
CA THR A 53 -1.58 1.16 -5.52
C THR A 53 -2.21 1.04 -4.13
N GLY A 54 -3.54 0.95 -4.05
CA GLY A 54 -4.25 0.74 -2.79
C GLY A 54 -3.91 -0.58 -2.10
N ILE A 55 -3.83 -1.68 -2.86
CA ILE A 55 -3.42 -3.00 -2.35
C ILE A 55 -2.02 -2.90 -1.74
N PHE A 56 -1.05 -2.35 -2.46
CA PHE A 56 0.34 -2.34 -2.01
C PHE A 56 0.60 -1.38 -0.85
N THR A 57 -0.15 -0.29 -0.75
CA THR A 57 0.09 0.73 0.27
C THR A 57 -0.74 0.55 1.54
N ILE A 58 -1.92 -0.06 1.45
CA ILE A 58 -2.84 -0.25 2.59
C ILE A 58 -2.94 -1.73 2.96
N ILE A 59 -3.38 -2.56 2.02
CA ILE A 59 -3.72 -3.96 2.32
C ILE A 59 -2.45 -4.75 2.66
N TYR A 60 -1.39 -4.54 1.90
CA TYR A 60 -0.18 -5.33 2.01
C TYR A 60 0.55 -5.16 3.37
N PRO A 61 0.81 -3.94 3.89
CA PRO A 61 1.40 -3.77 5.21
C PRO A 61 0.54 -4.36 6.34
N ILE A 62 -0.79 -4.22 6.23
CA ILE A 62 -1.74 -4.79 7.20
C ILE A 62 -1.68 -6.32 7.15
N PHE A 63 -1.71 -6.89 5.96
CA PHE A 63 -1.63 -8.34 5.75
C PHE A 63 -0.34 -8.92 6.33
N MET A 64 0.81 -8.27 6.09
CA MET A 64 2.08 -8.68 6.67
C MET A 64 2.08 -8.59 8.21
N LEU A 65 1.52 -7.52 8.77
CA LEU A 65 1.39 -7.39 10.22
C LEU A 65 0.50 -8.49 10.83
N LEU A 66 -0.58 -8.89 10.15
CA LEU A 66 -1.45 -9.98 10.57
C LEU A 66 -0.72 -11.33 10.55
N ILE A 67 0.08 -11.61 9.52
CA ILE A 67 0.91 -12.82 9.46
C ILE A 67 1.92 -12.84 10.60
N CYS A 68 2.66 -11.75 10.81
CA CYS A 68 3.64 -11.67 11.90
C CYS A 68 2.96 -11.85 13.28
N ARG A 69 1.75 -11.34 13.45
CA ARG A 69 0.94 -11.56 14.66
C ARG A 69 0.51 -13.03 14.80
N GLY A 70 0.04 -13.65 13.72
CA GLY A 70 -0.37 -15.06 13.70
C GLY A 70 0.77 -16.02 14.02
N LEU A 71 2.00 -15.67 13.62
CA LEU A 71 3.22 -16.42 13.92
C LEU A 71 3.78 -16.18 15.33
N GLY A 72 3.15 -15.31 16.14
CA GLY A 72 3.63 -14.96 17.47
C GLY A 72 4.90 -14.09 17.49
N LEU A 73 5.32 -13.57 16.33
CA LEU A 73 6.50 -12.70 16.19
C LEU A 73 6.23 -11.28 16.74
N VAL A 74 4.97 -10.86 16.78
CA VAL A 74 4.52 -9.54 17.27
C VAL A 74 3.42 -9.72 18.31
N LYS A 75 3.61 -9.15 19.51
CA LYS A 75 2.64 -9.31 20.62
C LYS A 75 1.40 -8.42 20.45
N SER A 76 1.55 -7.24 19.84
CA SER A 76 0.47 -6.25 19.72
C SER A 76 0.49 -5.53 18.36
N ALA A 77 -0.69 -5.25 17.79
CA ALA A 77 -0.81 -4.48 16.55
C ALA A 77 -0.36 -3.01 16.72
N ASP A 78 -0.39 -2.51 17.96
CA ASP A 78 0.08 -1.19 18.36
C ASP A 78 1.62 -1.09 18.40
N LEU A 79 2.33 -2.22 18.20
CA LEU A 79 3.78 -2.28 18.02
C LEU A 79 4.54 -1.44 19.07
N ARG A 80 4.16 -1.56 20.35
CA ARG A 80 4.66 -0.66 21.41
C ARG A 80 6.17 -0.75 21.61
N GLU A 81 6.72 -1.95 21.45
CA GLU A 81 8.15 -2.22 21.58
C GLU A 81 8.89 -1.97 20.27
N ARG A 82 10.08 -1.36 20.33
CA ARG A 82 10.91 -1.13 19.14
C ARG A 82 11.34 -2.44 18.46
N ARG A 83 11.55 -3.50 19.26
CA ARG A 83 11.92 -4.84 18.75
C ARG A 83 10.82 -5.48 17.92
N ASP A 84 9.57 -5.31 18.32
CA ASP A 84 8.40 -5.87 17.62
C ASP A 84 8.21 -5.26 16.22
N ARG A 85 8.80 -4.09 15.96
CA ARG A 85 8.72 -3.39 14.65
C ARG A 85 9.72 -3.88 13.62
N ILE A 86 10.82 -4.49 14.05
CA ILE A 86 11.92 -4.89 13.14
C ILE A 86 11.42 -5.95 12.16
N VAL A 87 10.69 -6.96 12.66
CA VAL A 87 10.20 -8.07 11.82
C VAL A 87 9.20 -7.60 10.76
N PRO A 88 8.14 -6.84 11.10
CA PRO A 88 7.24 -6.26 10.10
C PRO A 88 7.97 -5.39 9.07
N TYR A 89 8.92 -4.56 9.50
CA TYR A 89 9.66 -3.69 8.56
C TYR A 89 10.53 -4.48 7.59
N ILE A 90 11.19 -5.54 8.04
CA ILE A 90 11.97 -6.41 7.15
C ILE A 90 11.02 -7.11 6.19
N ALA A 91 9.90 -7.66 6.66
CA ALA A 91 8.93 -8.35 5.81
C ALA A 91 8.38 -7.43 4.72
N THR A 92 7.96 -6.20 5.06
CA THR A 92 7.48 -5.23 4.07
C THR A 92 8.57 -4.77 3.12
N SER A 93 9.80 -4.57 3.60
CA SER A 93 10.93 -4.12 2.78
C SER A 93 11.37 -5.19 1.78
N CYS A 94 11.45 -6.46 2.20
CA CYS A 94 11.74 -7.58 1.31
C CYS A 94 10.76 -7.65 0.15
N PHE A 95 9.48 -7.40 0.42
CA PHE A 95 8.47 -7.41 -0.61
C PHE A 95 8.50 -6.21 -1.53
N ILE A 96 8.73 -5.00 -1.01
CA ILE A 96 8.93 -3.82 -1.85
C ILE A 96 10.12 -4.06 -2.79
N PHE A 97 11.21 -4.64 -2.28
CA PHE A 97 12.37 -5.01 -3.08
C PHE A 97 12.02 -6.03 -4.17
N TRP A 98 11.25 -7.07 -3.81
CA TRP A 98 10.76 -8.06 -4.77
C TRP A 98 9.83 -7.44 -5.83
N ALA A 99 8.89 -6.59 -5.43
CA ALA A 99 7.97 -5.90 -6.33
C ALA A 99 8.75 -5.00 -7.31
N TYR A 100 9.74 -4.25 -6.83
CA TYR A 100 10.64 -3.47 -7.67
C TYR A 100 11.40 -4.35 -8.68
N PHE A 101 11.97 -5.48 -8.23
CA PHE A 101 12.67 -6.41 -9.10
C PHE A 101 11.75 -7.00 -10.18
N MET A 102 10.51 -7.34 -9.81
CA MET A 102 9.51 -7.89 -10.72
C MET A 102 9.06 -6.85 -11.75
N MET A 103 8.83 -5.61 -11.31
CA MET A 103 8.49 -4.50 -12.20
C MET A 103 9.62 -4.21 -13.19
N ARG A 104 10.89 -4.30 -12.76
CA ARG A 104 12.03 -4.13 -13.65
C ARG A 104 12.03 -5.19 -14.76
N LYS A 105 11.89 -6.47 -14.41
CA LYS A 105 11.78 -7.57 -15.39
C LYS A 105 10.58 -7.42 -16.32
N GLY A 106 9.44 -6.97 -15.82
CA GLY A 106 8.21 -6.80 -16.61
C GLY A 106 8.22 -5.56 -17.51
N SER A 107 9.07 -4.58 -17.23
CA SER A 107 9.20 -3.34 -18.01
C SER A 107 10.23 -3.43 -19.13
N ASP A 108 10.95 -4.56 -19.24
CA ASP A 108 11.94 -4.80 -20.28
C ASP A 108 11.20 -5.09 -21.61
N PRO A 109 11.22 -4.18 -22.61
CA PRO A 109 10.50 -4.39 -23.87
C PRO A 109 11.01 -5.61 -24.65
N VAL A 110 12.25 -6.04 -24.37
CA VAL A 110 12.86 -7.23 -24.97
C VAL A 110 12.26 -8.51 -24.40
N ILE A 111 12.09 -8.63 -23.07
CA ILE A 111 11.55 -9.85 -22.44
C ILE A 111 10.06 -10.01 -22.72
N GLY A 112 9.31 -8.89 -22.75
CA GLY A 112 7.90 -8.91 -23.11
C GLY A 112 7.62 -9.39 -24.53
N GLN A 113 8.55 -9.21 -25.49
CA GLN A 113 8.39 -9.69 -26.88
C GLN A 113 8.70 -11.18 -27.07
N ILE A 114 9.61 -11.75 -26.27
CA ILE A 114 10.01 -13.17 -26.40
C ILE A 114 8.90 -14.13 -25.93
N ASP A 115 8.12 -13.70 -24.91
CA ASP A 115 7.02 -14.49 -24.34
C ASP A 115 5.73 -14.48 -25.21
N ILE A 116 5.63 -13.58 -26.19
CA ILE A 116 4.49 -13.53 -27.16
C ILE A 116 4.79 -14.31 -28.45
N LEU A 117 6.06 -14.68 -28.66
CA LEU A 117 6.56 -15.33 -29.87
C LEU A 117 6.97 -16.80 -29.64
N THR A 118 6.66 -17.35 -28.47
CA THR A 118 6.84 -18.75 -28.09
C THR A 118 5.50 -19.34 -27.65
#